data_AF-Q1K066-F1
#
_entry.id   AF-Q1K066-F1
#
_cell.length_a   1.000
_cell.length_b   1.000
_cell.length_c   1.000
_cell.angle_alpha   90.00
_cell.angle_beta   90.00
_cell.angle_gamma   90.00
#
_symmetry.space_group_name_H-M   'P 1'
#
loop_
_entity.id
_entity.type
_entity.pdbx_description
1 polymer ?
#
loop_
_entity_poly.entity_id
_entity_poly.type
_entity_poly.pdbx_seq_one_letter_code
_entity_poly.pdbx_strand_id
1 'polypeptide(L)'
;MAERGDKTKLYPVAMRMYGDGKSLTEIEDVLGVSRQTLSVWKRDTLTPGEELDEWDKAREKRLSYVQRMENLLDRELEHAENSQAGQGLGATYDSISKLGALVQRFKQAEQEAQMKSAAQRQALFLDFVRDLIDYGSRNDDELVSVLERNFDDLVQWGREKYEAR
;
A
#
# COMPACT_ATOMS: atom_id res chain seq x y z
N MET A 1 -20.56 -7.76 -13.57
CA MET A 1 -20.69 -7.52 -12.12
C MET A 1 -20.54 -8.86 -11.44
N ALA A 2 -19.69 -8.99 -10.42
CA ALA A 2 -19.47 -10.28 -9.74
C ALA A 2 -20.79 -10.83 -9.18
N GLU A 3 -21.09 -12.10 -9.43
CA GLU A 3 -22.33 -12.72 -8.97
C GLU A 3 -22.30 -12.90 -7.43
N ARG A 4 -23.47 -12.99 -6.79
CA ARG A 4 -23.58 -13.14 -5.32
C ARG A 4 -22.78 -14.34 -4.77
N GLY A 5 -22.57 -15.39 -5.57
CA GLY A 5 -21.75 -16.56 -5.20
C GLY A 5 -20.24 -16.31 -5.21
N ASP A 6 -19.77 -15.31 -5.96
CA ASP A 6 -18.36 -14.95 -6.03
C ASP A 6 -17.94 -14.12 -4.81
N LYS A 7 -18.83 -13.28 -4.27
CA LYS A 7 -18.53 -12.49 -3.06
C LYS A 7 -18.10 -13.38 -1.90
N THR A 8 -18.78 -14.49 -1.64
CA THR A 8 -18.48 -15.37 -0.49
C THR A 8 -17.07 -15.98 -0.56
N LYS A 9 -16.55 -16.22 -1.77
CA LYS A 9 -15.22 -16.81 -1.99
C LYS A 9 -14.13 -15.75 -2.08
N LEU A 10 -14.40 -14.66 -2.80
CA LEU A 10 -13.41 -13.64 -3.12
C LEU A 10 -13.26 -12.60 -2.03
N TYR A 11 -14.29 -12.36 -1.22
CA TYR A 11 -14.25 -11.37 -0.14
C TYR A 11 -13.14 -11.65 0.89
N PRO A 12 -13.01 -12.87 1.47
CA PRO A 12 -11.94 -13.12 2.45
C PRO A 12 -10.54 -12.97 1.85
N VAL A 13 -10.38 -13.34 0.59
CA VAL A 13 -9.11 -13.20 -0.14
C VAL A 13 -8.79 -11.72 -0.38
N ALA A 14 -9.75 -10.95 -0.86
CA ALA A 14 -9.61 -9.51 -1.09
C ALA A 14 -9.30 -8.75 0.21
N MET A 15 -10.01 -9.06 1.30
CA MET A 15 -9.78 -8.45 2.61
C MET A 15 -8.38 -8.77 3.14
N ARG A 16 -7.92 -10.02 2.98
CA ARG A 16 -6.55 -10.41 3.33
C ARG A 16 -5.52 -9.65 2.49
N MET A 17 -5.70 -9.60 1.17
CA MET A 17 -4.78 -8.86 0.28
C MET A 17 -4.71 -7.37 0.63
N TYR A 18 -5.86 -6.76 0.96
CA TYR A 18 -5.90 -5.37 1.41
C TYR A 18 -5.18 -5.19 2.75
N GLY A 19 -5.41 -6.07 3.72
CA GLY A 19 -4.65 -6.13 4.96
C GLY A 19 -3.16 -6.30 4.70
N ASP A 20 -2.79 -7.06 3.65
CA ASP A 20 -1.42 -7.26 3.19
C ASP A 20 -0.78 -6.03 2.49
N GLY A 21 -1.51 -4.92 2.41
CA GLY A 21 -1.03 -3.65 1.87
C GLY A 21 -1.37 -3.42 0.40
N LYS A 22 -2.08 -4.35 -0.26
CA LYS A 22 -2.49 -4.19 -1.65
C LYS A 22 -3.53 -3.09 -1.82
N SER A 23 -3.43 -2.34 -2.91
CA SER A 23 -4.46 -1.38 -3.30
C SER A 23 -5.69 -2.08 -3.88
N LEU A 24 -6.85 -1.42 -3.90
CA LEU A 24 -8.06 -1.99 -4.52
C LEU A 24 -7.86 -2.26 -6.02
N THR A 25 -7.01 -1.49 -6.70
CA THR A 25 -6.67 -1.71 -8.11
C THR A 25 -5.85 -2.99 -8.28
N GLU A 26 -4.85 -3.24 -7.43
CA GLU A 26 -4.09 -4.50 -7.50
C GLU A 26 -4.95 -5.72 -7.18
N ILE A 27 -5.90 -5.57 -6.25
CA ILE A 27 -6.84 -6.64 -5.91
C ILE A 27 -7.79 -6.89 -7.08
N GLU A 28 -8.22 -5.85 -7.79
CA GLU A 28 -8.99 -5.95 -9.02
C GLU A 28 -8.24 -6.74 -10.09
N ASP A 29 -6.97 -6.41 -10.35
CA ASP A 29 -6.14 -7.10 -11.35
C ASP A 29 -5.96 -8.59 -11.02
N VAL A 30 -5.81 -8.93 -9.74
CA VAL A 30 -5.56 -10.31 -9.29
C VAL A 30 -6.83 -11.14 -9.22
N LEU A 31 -7.94 -10.57 -8.76
CA LEU A 31 -9.18 -11.31 -8.52
C LEU A 31 -10.22 -11.14 -9.64
N GLY A 32 -10.00 -10.24 -10.59
CA GLY A 32 -10.97 -9.90 -11.64
C GLY A 32 -12.24 -9.22 -11.09
N VAL A 33 -12.19 -8.70 -9.86
CA VAL A 33 -13.32 -8.04 -9.21
C VAL A 33 -13.15 -6.54 -9.33
N SER A 34 -14.12 -5.83 -9.92
CA SER A 34 -13.95 -4.40 -10.17
C SER A 34 -13.68 -3.59 -8.89
N ARG A 35 -12.84 -2.55 -8.97
CA ARG A 35 -12.54 -1.67 -7.83
C ARG A 35 -13.79 -1.07 -7.20
N GLN A 36 -14.81 -0.76 -7.99
CA GLN A 36 -16.11 -0.29 -7.47
C GLN A 36 -16.78 -1.35 -6.57
N THR A 37 -16.75 -2.62 -6.98
CA THR A 37 -17.29 -3.73 -6.20
C THR A 37 -16.54 -3.90 -4.88
N LEU A 38 -15.20 -3.86 -4.93
CA LEU A 38 -14.36 -3.93 -3.74
C LEU A 38 -14.62 -2.75 -2.78
N SER A 39 -14.76 -1.54 -3.31
CA SER A 39 -15.08 -0.35 -2.52
C SER A 39 -16.43 -0.46 -1.82
N VAL A 40 -17.44 -1.07 -2.47
CA VAL A 40 -18.74 -1.35 -1.83
C VAL A 40 -18.56 -2.36 -0.70
N TRP A 41 -17.85 -3.46 -0.92
CA TRP A 41 -17.62 -4.48 0.12
C TRP A 41 -16.92 -3.92 1.35
N LYS A 42 -15.98 -3.00 1.14
CA LYS A 42 -15.26 -2.30 2.20
C LYS A 42 -16.22 -1.43 3.03
N ARG A 43 -16.99 -0.58 2.35
CA ARG A 43 -17.98 0.31 2.96
C ARG A 43 -19.10 -0.44 3.69
N ASP A 44 -19.49 -1.62 3.18
CA ASP A 44 -20.49 -2.49 3.84
C ASP A 44 -20.04 -2.92 5.25
N THR A 45 -18.74 -2.86 5.56
CA THR A 45 -18.20 -3.23 6.87
C THR A 45 -17.97 -2.05 7.81
N LEU A 46 -18.34 -0.85 7.41
CA LEU A 46 -18.23 0.34 8.25
C LEU A 46 -19.40 0.39 9.25
N THR A 47 -19.09 0.30 10.54
CA THR A 47 -20.08 0.47 11.61
C THR A 47 -20.48 1.95 11.72
N PRO A 48 -21.77 2.30 11.88
CA PRO A 48 -22.18 3.67 12.11
C PRO A 48 -21.48 4.28 13.34
N GLY A 49 -20.81 5.42 13.15
CA GLY A 49 -20.07 6.11 14.20
C GLY A 49 -18.59 5.70 14.33
N GLU A 50 -18.13 4.70 13.57
CA GLU A 50 -16.71 4.40 13.44
C GLU A 50 -16.11 5.08 12.20
N GLU A 51 -14.85 5.50 12.29
CA GLU A 51 -14.11 6.09 11.17
C GLU A 51 -13.49 5.04 10.25
N LEU A 52 -13.12 3.88 10.81
CA LEU A 52 -12.41 2.82 10.11
C LEU A 52 -13.31 1.62 9.86
N ASP A 53 -13.30 1.13 8.63
CA ASP A 53 -13.94 -0.14 8.28
C ASP A 53 -13.07 -1.35 8.70
N GLU A 54 -13.64 -2.56 8.63
CA GLU A 54 -12.93 -3.76 9.07
C GLU A 54 -11.68 -4.08 8.24
N TRP A 55 -11.61 -3.60 7.00
CA TRP A 55 -10.43 -3.80 6.15
C TRP A 55 -9.30 -2.86 6.57
N ASP A 56 -9.63 -1.61 6.91
CA ASP A 56 -8.66 -0.66 7.46
C ASP A 56 -8.16 -1.12 8.83
N LYS A 57 -9.05 -1.58 9.72
CA LYS A 57 -8.65 -2.18 11.00
C LYS A 57 -7.74 -3.40 10.80
N ALA A 58 -7.99 -4.24 9.79
CA ALA A 58 -7.13 -5.38 9.48
C ALA A 58 -5.73 -4.93 9.04
N ARG A 59 -5.65 -3.87 8.23
CA ARG A 59 -4.39 -3.25 7.81
C ARG A 59 -3.62 -2.65 8.99
N GLU A 60 -4.29 -1.89 9.86
CA GLU A 60 -3.68 -1.32 11.07
C GLU A 60 -3.17 -2.40 12.03
N LYS A 61 -3.96 -3.45 12.25
CA LYS A 61 -3.55 -4.58 13.08
C LYS A 61 -2.26 -5.21 12.54
N ARG A 62 -2.12 -5.36 11.22
CA ARG A 62 -0.90 -5.89 10.61
C ARG A 62 0.29 -4.96 10.83
N LEU A 63 0.13 -3.65 10.65
CA LEU A 63 1.19 -2.67 10.94
C LEU A 63 1.63 -2.76 12.41
N SER A 64 0.67 -2.84 13.34
CA SER A 64 0.97 -3.02 14.77
C SER A 64 1.69 -4.34 15.06
N TYR A 65 1.41 -5.40 14.30
CA TYR A 65 2.07 -6.69 14.43
C TYR A 65 3.52 -6.66 13.94
N VAL A 66 3.79 -5.95 12.83
CA VAL A 66 5.16 -5.72 12.34
C VAL A 66 5.98 -4.98 13.39
N GLN A 67 5.44 -3.90 13.95
CA GLN A 67 6.11 -3.17 15.03
C GLN A 67 6.41 -4.07 16.24
N ARG A 68 5.48 -4.95 16.61
CA ARG A 68 5.71 -5.91 17.71
C ARG A 68 6.84 -6.90 17.38
N MET A 69 6.93 -7.38 16.14
CA MET A 69 8.02 -8.27 15.72
C MET A 69 9.38 -7.56 15.74
N GLU A 70 9.44 -6.30 15.36
CA GLU A 70 10.66 -5.49 15.48
C GLU A 70 11.06 -5.34 16.94
N ASN A 71 10.13 -4.95 17.82
CA ASN A 71 10.42 -4.83 19.25
C ASN A 71 10.87 -6.17 19.87
N LEU A 72 10.34 -7.30 19.40
CA LEU A 72 10.79 -8.63 19.83
C LEU A 72 12.20 -8.95 19.31
N LEU A 73 12.50 -8.62 18.05
CA LEU A 73 13.82 -8.81 17.48
C LEU A 73 14.87 -7.99 18.24
N ASP A 74 14.58 -6.71 18.52
CA ASP A 74 15.47 -5.82 19.26
C ASP A 74 15.75 -6.36 20.67
N ARG A 75 14.72 -6.86 21.34
CA ARG A 75 14.87 -7.50 22.66
C ARG A 75 15.74 -8.76 22.61
N GLU A 76 15.57 -9.61 21.60
CA GLU A 76 16.37 -10.83 21.46
C GLU A 76 17.84 -10.51 21.10
N LEU A 77 18.07 -9.48 20.28
CA LEU A 77 19.40 -8.96 19.99
C LEU A 77 20.06 -8.41 21.26
N GLU A 78 19.37 -7.57 22.02
CA GLU A 78 19.85 -7.04 23.30
C GLU A 78 20.15 -8.17 24.30
N HIS A 79 19.31 -9.22 24.34
CA HIS A 79 19.56 -10.38 25.17
C HIS A 79 20.84 -11.13 24.74
N ALA A 80 21.03 -11.36 23.43
CA ALA A 80 22.22 -12.03 22.91
C ALA A 80 23.51 -11.21 23.15
N GLU A 81 23.44 -9.89 23.00
CA GLU A 81 24.57 -8.97 23.24
C GLU A 81 25.00 -8.94 24.71
N ASN A 82 24.05 -9.01 25.64
CA ASN A 82 24.31 -8.98 27.09
C ASN A 82 24.58 -10.37 27.69
N SER A 83 24.51 -11.44 26.90
CA SER A 83 24.69 -12.80 27.38
C SER A 83 26.17 -13.16 27.60
N GLN A 84 26.45 -13.87 28.69
CA GLN A 84 27.82 -14.28 29.02
C GLN A 84 28.30 -15.46 28.16
N ALA A 85 29.60 -15.49 27.88
CA ALA A 85 30.24 -16.60 27.19
C ALA A 85 29.96 -17.93 27.89
N GLY A 86 29.37 -18.88 27.17
CA GLY A 86 28.98 -20.20 27.69
C GLY A 86 27.48 -20.36 28.00
N GLN A 87 26.68 -19.30 27.97
CA GLN A 87 25.22 -19.43 27.90
C GLN A 87 24.86 -19.90 26.49
N GLY A 88 24.17 -21.04 26.38
CA GLY A 88 23.82 -21.64 25.09
C GLY A 88 22.84 -20.77 24.29
N LEU A 89 23.36 -19.85 23.47
CA LEU A 89 22.60 -18.91 22.65
C LEU A 89 22.02 -19.52 21.35
N GLY A 90 22.15 -20.83 21.13
CA GLY A 90 21.72 -21.48 19.89
C GLY A 90 20.24 -21.25 19.56
N ALA A 91 19.36 -21.35 20.57
CA ALA A 91 17.93 -21.08 20.41
C ALA A 91 17.63 -19.58 20.18
N THR A 92 18.42 -18.69 20.81
CA THR A 92 18.32 -17.24 20.66
C THR A 92 18.70 -16.82 19.24
N TYR A 93 19.82 -17.32 18.69
CA TYR A 93 20.24 -17.02 17.32
C TYR A 93 19.29 -17.57 16.25
N ASP A 94 18.69 -18.74 16.47
CA ASP A 94 17.62 -19.26 15.59
C ASP A 94 16.38 -18.37 15.63
N SER A 95 15.99 -17.89 16.82
CA SER A 95 14.87 -16.97 17.00
C SER A 95 15.14 -15.61 16.35
N ILE A 96 16.33 -15.04 16.54
CA ILE A 96 16.79 -13.80 15.88
C ILE A 96 16.75 -13.96 14.36
N SER A 97 17.26 -15.07 13.82
CA SER A 97 17.27 -15.31 12.37
C SER A 97 15.85 -15.38 11.80
N LYS A 98 14.93 -16.06 12.49
CA LYS A 98 13.52 -16.19 12.07
C LYS A 98 12.78 -14.86 12.16
N LEU A 99 12.94 -14.13 13.28
CA LEU A 99 12.33 -12.81 13.45
C LEU A 99 12.87 -11.81 12.42
N GLY A 100 14.19 -11.80 12.20
CA GLY A 100 14.84 -10.98 11.19
C GLY A 100 14.31 -11.26 9.78
N ALA A 101 14.18 -12.53 9.39
CA ALA A 101 13.63 -12.91 8.10
C ALA A 101 12.16 -12.48 7.92
N LEU A 102 11.35 -12.56 8.99
CA LEU A 102 9.97 -12.10 8.97
C LEU A 102 9.90 -10.58 8.82
N VAL A 103 10.59 -9.83 9.68
CA VAL A 103 10.65 -8.36 9.62
C VAL A 103 11.11 -7.88 8.24
N GLN A 104 12.16 -8.49 7.69
CA GLN A 104 12.67 -8.14 6.36
C GLN A 104 11.62 -8.36 5.26
N ARG A 105 10.90 -9.50 5.28
CA ARG A 105 9.83 -9.78 4.31
C ARG A 105 8.70 -8.76 4.40
N PHE A 106 8.31 -8.35 5.61
CA PHE A 106 7.27 -7.34 5.79
C PHE A 106 7.72 -5.96 5.29
N LYS A 107 8.96 -5.54 5.61
CA LYS A 107 9.52 -4.27 5.10
C LYS A 107 9.62 -4.24 3.58
N GLN A 108 10.07 -5.33 2.96
CA GLN A 108 10.12 -5.43 1.50
C GLN A 108 8.73 -5.32 0.88
N ALA A 109 7.74 -6.03 1.43
CA ALA A 109 6.37 -5.95 0.93
C ALA A 109 5.77 -4.53 1.07
N GLU A 110 6.09 -3.82 2.14
CA GLU A 110 5.66 -2.43 2.36
C GLU A 110 6.35 -1.45 1.40
N GLN A 111 7.68 -1.56 1.24
CA GLN A 111 8.44 -0.73 0.30
C GLN A 111 7.97 -0.94 -1.15
N GLU A 112 7.72 -2.19 -1.56
CA GLU A 112 7.16 -2.48 -2.87
C GLU A 112 5.77 -1.87 -3.06
N ALA A 113 4.91 -1.93 -2.05
CA ALA A 113 3.59 -1.33 -2.10
C ALA A 113 3.67 0.20 -2.20
N GLN A 114 4.57 0.83 -1.43
CA GLN A 114 4.80 2.28 -1.47
C GLN A 114 5.33 2.72 -2.84
N MET A 115 6.39 2.07 -3.35
CA MET A 115 6.96 2.37 -4.66
C MET A 115 5.93 2.22 -5.79
N LYS A 116 5.13 1.14 -5.78
CA LYS A 116 4.06 0.94 -6.77
C LYS A 116 2.98 2.01 -6.67
N SER A 117 2.60 2.41 -5.46
CA SER A 117 1.62 3.48 -5.26
C SER A 117 2.12 4.83 -5.77
N ALA A 118 3.41 5.15 -5.55
CA ALA A 118 4.03 6.36 -6.05
C ALA A 118 4.08 6.36 -7.58
N ALA A 119 4.51 5.25 -8.19
CA ALA A 119 4.52 5.09 -9.65
C ALA A 119 3.12 5.21 -10.26
N GLN A 120 2.09 4.62 -9.64
CA GLN A 120 0.71 4.75 -10.09
C GLN A 120 0.20 6.20 -10.01
N ARG A 121 0.53 6.94 -8.93
CA ARG A 121 0.15 8.36 -8.81
C ARG A 121 0.82 9.23 -9.88
N GLN A 122 2.09 8.98 -10.17
CA GLN A 122 2.80 9.65 -11.26
C GLN A 122 2.17 9.36 -12.63
N ALA A 123 1.82 8.09 -12.91
CA ALA A 123 1.15 7.72 -14.15
C ALA A 123 -0.21 8.43 -14.30
N LEU A 124 -1.04 8.42 -13.25
CA LEU A 124 -2.33 9.11 -13.25
C LEU A 124 -2.20 10.63 -13.47
N PHE A 125 -1.16 11.25 -12.92
CA PHE A 125 -0.88 12.67 -13.15
C PHE A 125 -0.55 12.95 -14.61
N LEU A 126 0.30 12.13 -15.24
CA LEU A 126 0.65 12.30 -16.65
C LEU A 126 -0.55 12.05 -17.59
N ASP A 127 -1.38 11.04 -17.29
CA ASP A 127 -2.61 10.80 -18.01
C ASP A 127 -3.58 11.99 -17.89
N PHE A 128 -3.70 12.58 -16.71
CA PHE A 128 -4.51 13.78 -16.50
C PHE A 128 -3.98 14.99 -17.29
N VAL A 129 -2.66 15.22 -17.32
CA VAL A 129 -2.05 16.30 -18.11
C VAL A 129 -2.33 16.08 -19.61
N ARG A 130 -2.24 14.84 -20.07
CA ARG A 130 -2.60 14.48 -21.45
C ARG A 130 -4.07 14.75 -21.75
N ASP A 131 -4.98 14.34 -20.88
CA ASP A 131 -6.41 14.58 -21.03
C ASP A 131 -6.73 16.09 -21.05
N LEU A 132 -6.00 16.89 -20.26
CA LEU A 132 -6.10 18.36 -20.26
C LEU A 132 -5.68 18.96 -21.60
N ILE A 133 -4.59 18.48 -22.20
CA ILE A 133 -4.13 18.91 -23.53
C ILE A 133 -5.14 18.51 -24.60
N ASP A 134 -5.63 17.26 -24.56
CA ASP A 134 -6.63 16.75 -25.50
C ASP A 134 -7.95 17.54 -25.38
N TYR A 135 -8.37 17.89 -24.16
CA TYR A 135 -9.53 18.73 -23.93
C TYR A 135 -9.30 20.16 -24.43
N GLY A 136 -8.18 20.79 -24.07
CA GLY A 136 -7.82 22.14 -24.48
C GLY A 136 -7.80 22.29 -26.00
N SER A 137 -7.13 21.36 -26.71
CA SER A 137 -7.03 21.39 -28.17
C SER A 137 -8.37 21.36 -28.92
N ARG A 138 -9.45 20.98 -28.24
CA ARG A 138 -10.81 20.88 -28.82
C ARG A 138 -11.73 22.00 -28.37
N ASN A 139 -11.44 22.66 -27.25
CA ASN A 139 -12.38 23.55 -26.57
C ASN A 139 -11.79 24.93 -26.25
N ASP A 140 -10.48 25.05 -26.08
CA ASP A 140 -9.77 26.26 -25.66
C ASP A 140 -8.28 26.19 -26.01
N ASP A 141 -7.89 26.83 -27.12
CA ASP A 141 -6.49 26.90 -27.58
C ASP A 141 -5.60 27.73 -26.63
N GLU A 142 -6.19 28.64 -25.86
CA GLU A 142 -5.46 29.44 -24.86
C GLU A 142 -5.03 28.56 -23.69
N LEU A 143 -5.87 27.61 -23.27
CA LEU A 143 -5.53 26.60 -22.26
C LEU A 143 -4.29 25.79 -22.65
N VAL A 144 -4.21 25.35 -23.92
CA VAL A 144 -3.06 24.60 -24.43
C VAL A 144 -1.80 25.46 -24.43
N SER A 145 -1.92 26.73 -24.87
CA SER A 145 -0.81 27.68 -24.89
C SER A 145 -0.27 27.99 -23.49
N VAL A 146 -1.15 28.08 -22.49
CA VAL A 146 -0.76 28.26 -21.08
C VAL A 146 -0.09 26.99 -20.54
N LEU A 147 -0.60 25.81 -20.86
CA LEU A 147 0.00 24.54 -20.46
C LEU A 147 1.40 24.36 -21.07
N GLU A 148 1.58 24.69 -22.35
CA GLU A 148 2.87 24.59 -23.03
C GLU A 148 3.93 25.49 -22.37
N ARG A 149 3.57 26.74 -22.05
CA ARG A 149 4.49 27.70 -21.41
C ARG A 149 4.92 27.30 -19.99
N ASN A 150 4.08 26.54 -19.29
CA ASN A 150 4.32 26.13 -17.90
C ASN A 150 4.55 24.62 -17.77
N PHE A 151 4.79 23.91 -18.87
CA PHE A 151 4.80 22.44 -18.87
C PHE A 151 5.87 21.87 -17.95
N ASP A 152 7.09 22.41 -18.04
CA ASP A 152 8.22 21.96 -17.23
C ASP A 152 7.98 22.21 -15.73
N ASP A 153 7.46 23.38 -15.37
CA ASP A 153 7.11 23.72 -13.98
C ASP A 153 5.99 22.82 -13.44
N LEU A 154 4.99 22.52 -14.27
CA LEU A 154 3.88 21.62 -13.93
C LEU A 154 4.38 20.19 -13.69
N VAL A 155 5.27 19.68 -14.57
CA VAL A 155 5.87 18.35 -14.43
C VAL A 155 6.79 18.29 -13.21
N GLN A 156 7.59 19.33 -12.98
CA GLN A 156 8.47 19.42 -11.81
C GLN A 156 7.65 19.43 -10.51
N TRP A 157 6.61 20.26 -10.43
CA TRP A 157 5.69 20.27 -9.31
C TRP A 157 5.04 18.90 -9.08
N GLY A 158 4.63 18.22 -10.17
CA GLY A 158 4.07 16.88 -10.11
C GLY A 158 5.05 15.87 -9.50
N ARG A 159 6.31 15.87 -9.96
CA ARG A 159 7.36 15.00 -9.40
C ARG A 159 7.56 15.25 -7.92
N GLU A 160 7.79 16.50 -7.53
CA GLU A 160 8.02 16.88 -6.13
C GLU A 160 6.83 16.48 -5.23
N LYS A 161 5.59 16.71 -5.70
CA LYS A 161 4.39 16.40 -4.93
C LYS A 161 4.12 14.91 -4.76
N TYR A 162 4.45 14.09 -5.75
CA TYR A 162 4.13 12.66 -5.75
C TYR A 162 5.33 11.75 -5.38
N GLU A 163 6.57 12.25 -5.37
CA GLU A 163 7.76 11.57 -4.84
C GLU A 163 7.96 11.78 -3.34
N ALA A 164 7.50 12.90 -2.77
CA ALA A 164 7.76 13.26 -1.36
C ALA A 164 6.83 12.60 -0.31
N ARG A 165 6.05 11.56 -0.67
CA ARG A 165 5.08 10.89 0.23
C ARG A 165 5.00 9.40 0.00
#